data_AF-A0A6A5GB81-F1
#
_entry.id   AF-A0A6A5GB81-F1
#
_cell.length_a   1.000
_cell.length_b   1.000
_cell.length_c   1.000
_cell.angle_alpha   90.00
_cell.angle_beta   90.00
_cell.angle_gamma   90.00
#
_symmetry.space_group_name_H-M   'P 1'
#
loop_
_entity.id
_entity.type
_entity.pdbx_description
1 polymer ?
#
loop_
_entity_poly.entity_id
_entity_poly.type
_entity_poly.pdbx_seq_one_letter_code
_entity_poly.pdbx_strand_id
1 'polypeptide(L)'
;MRTLFVFIAIIFSVRVSGKSKSVPSGLQLISKDFAILSRVTNAIYLQSAFLKKDLEVRIFLAELLQIGSQSFSKMVDVDIQTAIDELYRMNETMSRYPQNLIEIKDLLQSRHNIIIVKEIAEQADSFSDTMKYSLIDMLIKARNIREFFIVNNNCSRLNHTIIFAFLDLFEGTKPLPESNIISESLNNFLEKYGRQEIFQCLISFPKLSTEAEKILKSREYRNYKKLIDVKNIALKFTSRINDLRKLADRGLNEIKESFRFSRPAWDGNSENYNQTQIKNAFEHFLVSAEEIYKYQTIEYTPSSIHTAGFLGSKDMKKVIGDLKRPWFKKNIARGASTKNLEKALLLFRKVPQTIIDLETSWKKFI
;
A
#
# COMPACT_ATOMS: atom_id res chain seq x y z
N MET A 1 25.07 -22.39 -23.69
CA MET A 1 25.06 -21.38 -22.60
C MET A 1 23.73 -21.36 -21.81
N ARG A 2 23.23 -22.53 -21.38
CA ARG A 2 22.09 -22.63 -20.43
C ARG A 2 22.38 -23.60 -19.27
N THR A 3 23.40 -24.45 -19.41
CA THR A 3 23.86 -25.39 -18.38
C THR A 3 24.80 -24.76 -17.34
N LEU A 4 25.39 -23.59 -17.61
CA LEU A 4 26.30 -22.91 -16.67
C LEU A 4 25.58 -22.15 -15.55
N PHE A 5 24.34 -21.70 -15.78
CA PHE A 5 23.55 -20.95 -14.79
C PHE A 5 22.90 -21.83 -13.72
N VAL A 6 22.66 -23.11 -14.01
CA VAL A 6 22.07 -24.06 -13.04
C VAL A 6 23.09 -24.45 -11.95
N PHE A 7 24.39 -24.46 -12.26
CA PHE A 7 25.43 -24.79 -11.28
C PHE A 7 25.64 -23.71 -10.20
N ILE A 8 25.38 -22.44 -10.52
CA ILE A 8 25.54 -21.34 -9.55
C ILE A 8 24.35 -21.27 -8.58
N ALA A 9 23.14 -21.65 -9.01
CA ALA A 9 21.95 -21.67 -8.18
C ALA A 9 21.91 -22.83 -7.16
N ILE A 10 22.60 -23.95 -7.43
CA ILE A 10 22.62 -25.11 -6.51
C ILE A 10 23.59 -24.90 -5.33
N ILE A 11 24.59 -24.01 -5.46
CA ILE A 11 25.59 -23.77 -4.40
C ILE A 11 25.02 -22.98 -3.20
N PHE A 12 23.92 -22.24 -3.38
CA PHE A 12 23.31 -21.44 -2.30
C PHE A 12 22.14 -22.13 -1.57
N SER A 13 21.70 -23.31 -1.99
CA SER A 13 20.49 -23.96 -1.46
C SER A 13 20.74 -25.07 -0.44
N VAL A 14 21.99 -25.41 -0.13
CA VAL A 14 22.26 -26.45 0.87
C VAL A 14 22.31 -25.85 2.28
N ARG A 15 21.15 -25.82 2.95
CA ARG A 15 21.09 -25.82 4.41
C ARG A 15 21.71 -27.13 4.91
N VAL A 16 23.00 -27.11 5.25
CA VAL A 16 23.62 -28.21 6.01
C VAL A 16 23.22 -28.04 7.47
N SER A 17 22.18 -28.78 7.87
CA SER A 17 22.04 -29.22 9.25
C SER A 17 23.16 -30.21 9.54
N GLY A 18 23.92 -29.99 10.61
CA GLY A 18 24.93 -30.96 11.08
C GLY A 18 26.19 -30.29 11.60
N LYS A 19 26.35 -30.31 12.93
CA LYS A 19 27.60 -29.98 13.62
C LYS A 19 28.68 -31.01 13.25
N SER A 20 29.50 -30.70 12.25
CA SER A 20 30.88 -31.19 12.19
C SER A 20 31.77 -30.03 11.74
N LYS A 21 32.93 -29.83 12.40
CA LYS A 21 33.93 -28.85 11.93
C LYS A 21 34.57 -29.42 10.67
N SER A 22 33.91 -29.26 9.53
CA SER A 22 34.46 -29.66 8.23
C SER A 22 35.73 -28.85 7.93
N VAL A 23 36.73 -29.54 7.38
CA VAL A 23 37.96 -28.90 6.89
C VAL A 23 37.56 -27.90 5.80
N PRO A 24 37.99 -26.62 5.87
CA PRO A 24 37.60 -25.62 4.88
C PRO A 24 38.02 -26.04 3.48
N SER A 25 37.12 -25.93 2.49
CA SER A 25 37.47 -26.21 1.10
C SER A 25 38.50 -25.20 0.58
N GLY A 26 39.26 -25.57 -0.46
CA GLY A 26 40.21 -24.66 -1.11
C GLY A 26 39.56 -23.35 -1.55
N LEU A 27 38.32 -23.40 -2.05
CA LEU A 27 37.55 -22.21 -2.42
C LEU A 27 37.19 -21.35 -1.20
N GLN A 28 36.85 -21.96 -0.06
CA GLN A 28 36.58 -21.22 1.19
C GLN A 28 37.83 -20.53 1.72
N LEU A 29 39.02 -21.15 1.58
CA LEU A 29 40.28 -20.53 1.96
C LEU A 29 40.59 -19.32 1.07
N ILE A 30 40.49 -19.49 -0.25
CA ILE A 30 40.69 -18.41 -1.23
C ILE A 30 39.70 -17.26 -0.96
N SER A 31 38.43 -17.57 -0.73
CA SER A 31 37.41 -16.56 -0.43
C SER A 31 37.73 -15.76 0.85
N LYS A 32 38.22 -16.43 1.91
CA LYS A 32 38.65 -15.75 3.15
C LYS A 32 39.81 -14.79 2.89
N ASP A 33 40.78 -15.21 2.08
CA ASP A 33 41.94 -14.40 1.73
C ASP A 33 41.56 -13.19 0.87
N PHE A 34 40.68 -13.36 -0.12
CA PHE A 34 40.11 -12.25 -0.89
C PHE A 34 39.32 -11.29 0.00
N ALA A 35 38.59 -11.78 0.99
CA ALA A 35 37.85 -10.94 1.91
C ALA A 35 38.78 -10.06 2.78
N ILE A 36 39.95 -10.59 3.18
CA ILE A 36 41.00 -9.81 3.85
C ILE A 36 41.49 -8.68 2.93
N LEU A 37 41.87 -9.03 1.69
CA LEU A 37 42.35 -8.05 0.73
C LEU A 37 41.29 -6.97 0.44
N SER A 38 40.05 -7.38 0.24
CA SER A 38 38.94 -6.48 -0.07
C SER A 38 38.70 -5.47 1.06
N ARG A 39 38.63 -5.92 2.33
CA ARG A 39 38.47 -5.03 3.50
C ARG A 39 39.63 -4.05 3.64
N VAL A 40 40.86 -4.50 3.46
CA VAL A 40 42.05 -3.63 3.58
C VAL A 40 42.09 -2.60 2.45
N THR A 41 41.86 -3.02 1.20
CA THR A 41 41.83 -2.11 0.05
C THR A 41 40.71 -1.08 0.17
N ASN A 42 39.51 -1.49 0.59
CA ASN A 42 38.41 -0.58 0.80
C ASN A 42 38.70 0.40 1.96
N ALA A 43 39.38 -0.04 3.03
CA ALA A 43 39.79 0.84 4.11
C ALA A 43 40.81 1.91 3.66
N ILE A 44 41.77 1.53 2.82
CA ILE A 44 42.72 2.47 2.20
C ILE A 44 41.99 3.48 1.33
N TYR A 45 41.06 3.01 0.50
CA TYR A 45 40.22 3.86 -0.34
C TYR A 45 39.44 4.88 0.52
N LEU A 46 38.73 4.43 1.56
CA LEU A 46 37.95 5.30 2.43
C LEU A 46 38.83 6.31 3.17
N GLN A 47 39.99 5.88 3.67
CA GLN A 47 40.95 6.79 4.32
C GLN A 47 41.45 7.86 3.34
N SER A 48 41.74 7.47 2.09
CA SER A 48 42.17 8.39 1.03
C SER A 48 41.07 9.38 0.65
N ALA A 49 39.85 8.88 0.40
CA ALA A 49 38.69 9.71 0.05
C ALA A 49 38.35 10.70 1.18
N PHE A 50 38.39 10.26 2.43
CA PHE A 50 38.20 11.13 3.59
C PHE A 50 39.26 12.25 3.66
N LEU A 51 40.54 11.93 3.49
CA LEU A 51 41.62 12.92 3.52
C LEU A 51 41.53 13.93 2.38
N LYS A 52 41.03 13.52 1.22
CA LYS A 52 40.81 14.39 0.05
C LYS A 52 39.52 15.19 0.10
N LYS A 53 38.63 14.92 1.08
CA LYS A 53 37.25 15.44 1.16
C LYS A 53 36.38 15.02 -0.03
N ASP A 54 36.70 13.89 -0.66
CA ASP A 54 35.95 13.29 -1.77
C ASP A 54 34.88 12.29 -1.28
N LEU A 55 34.72 12.14 0.04
CA LEU A 55 33.76 11.21 0.63
C LEU A 55 32.42 11.89 0.93
N GLU A 56 31.39 11.55 0.17
CA GLU A 56 30.01 11.95 0.46
C GLU A 56 29.46 11.12 1.62
N VAL A 57 29.54 11.65 2.83
CA VAL A 57 29.16 10.94 4.08
C VAL A 57 27.74 10.39 4.02
N ARG A 58 26.78 11.13 3.44
CA ARG A 58 25.39 10.67 3.31
C ARG A 58 25.26 9.45 2.41
N ILE A 59 26.02 9.40 1.31
CA ILE A 59 26.05 8.23 0.42
C ILE A 59 26.68 7.06 1.16
N PHE A 60 27.84 7.28 1.79
CA PHE A 60 28.51 6.24 2.58
C PHE A 60 27.59 5.62 3.66
N LEU A 61 26.86 6.45 4.40
CA LEU A 61 25.90 5.99 5.42
C LEU A 61 24.71 5.26 4.79
N ALA A 62 24.18 5.75 3.67
CA ALA A 62 23.11 5.09 2.95
C ALA A 62 23.53 3.68 2.49
N GLU A 63 24.73 3.54 1.91
CA GLU A 63 25.26 2.23 1.50
C GLU A 63 25.45 1.28 2.68
N LEU A 64 25.98 1.78 3.80
CA LEU A 64 26.16 1.00 5.02
C LEU A 64 24.83 0.49 5.59
N LEU A 65 23.81 1.35 5.60
CA LEU A 65 22.46 1.03 6.08
C LEU A 65 21.65 0.25 5.04
N GLN A 66 22.21 0.01 3.85
CA GLN A 66 21.58 -0.65 2.72
C GLN A 66 20.31 0.06 2.24
N ILE A 67 20.38 1.38 2.11
CA ILE A 67 19.30 2.27 1.67
C ILE A 67 19.76 3.04 0.44
N GLY A 68 18.85 3.32 -0.49
CA GLY A 68 19.12 4.27 -1.57
C GLY A 68 19.48 5.65 -1.03
N SER A 69 20.51 6.29 -1.59
CA SER A 69 21.00 7.60 -1.13
C SER A 69 19.90 8.69 -1.13
N GLN A 70 19.01 8.67 -2.12
CA GLN A 70 17.87 9.58 -2.19
C GLN A 70 16.85 9.31 -1.09
N SER A 71 16.46 8.05 -0.87
CA SER A 71 15.53 7.67 0.20
C SER A 71 16.11 7.95 1.57
N PHE A 72 17.39 7.61 1.80
CA PHE A 72 18.09 7.96 3.05
C PHE A 72 18.04 9.47 3.30
N SER A 73 18.32 10.29 2.28
CA SER A 73 18.28 11.75 2.42
C SER A 73 16.89 12.23 2.83
N LYS A 74 15.83 11.75 2.19
CA LYS A 74 14.44 12.10 2.55
C LYS A 74 14.06 11.64 3.97
N MET A 75 14.54 10.48 4.41
CA MET A 75 14.25 9.95 5.75
C MET A 75 14.87 10.82 6.85
N VAL A 76 16.09 11.33 6.63
CA VAL A 76 16.84 12.05 7.67
C VAL A 76 16.78 13.57 7.54
N ASP A 77 16.24 14.10 6.44
CA ASP A 77 16.10 15.54 6.20
C ASP A 77 14.84 16.10 6.88
N VAL A 78 14.69 15.81 8.17
CA VAL A 78 13.57 16.27 8.99
C VAL A 78 14.11 17.18 10.08
N ASP A 79 13.50 18.34 10.25
CA ASP A 79 13.71 19.17 11.44
C ASP A 79 12.95 18.58 12.62
N ILE A 80 13.54 17.53 13.21
CA ILE A 80 12.96 16.75 14.29
C ILE A 80 12.70 17.63 15.52
N GLN A 81 13.58 18.60 15.80
CA GLN A 81 13.45 19.43 17.00
C GLN A 81 12.23 20.35 16.88
N THR A 82 12.09 21.04 15.75
CA THR A 82 10.91 21.87 15.48
C THR A 82 9.62 21.05 15.55
N ALA A 83 9.60 19.85 14.96
CA ALA A 83 8.44 18.97 15.01
C ALA A 83 8.09 18.51 16.44
N ILE A 84 9.09 18.11 17.23
CA ILE A 84 8.91 17.66 18.62
C ILE A 84 8.38 18.81 19.48
N ASP A 85 9.01 19.98 19.42
CA ASP A 85 8.63 21.12 20.24
C ASP A 85 7.22 21.60 19.91
N GLU A 86 6.86 21.58 18.62
CA GLU A 86 5.51 21.92 18.19
C GLU A 86 4.48 20.88 18.61
N LEU A 87 4.78 19.58 18.53
CA LEU A 87 3.90 18.53 19.05
C LEU A 87 3.69 18.66 20.57
N TYR A 88 4.74 18.98 21.33
CA TYR A 88 4.59 19.25 22.76
C TYR A 88 3.76 20.49 23.03
N ARG A 89 3.98 21.59 22.30
CA ARG A 89 3.17 22.80 22.39
C ARG A 89 1.71 22.51 22.08
N MET A 90 1.42 21.78 21.01
CA MET A 90 0.08 21.37 20.61
C MET A 90 -0.58 20.55 21.73
N ASN A 91 0.14 19.56 22.27
CA ASN A 91 -0.37 18.71 23.34
C ASN A 91 -0.64 19.49 24.64
N GLU A 92 0.28 20.38 25.04
CA GLU A 92 0.10 21.22 26.22
C GLU A 92 -1.08 22.18 26.03
N THR A 93 -1.17 22.79 24.84
CA THR A 93 -2.30 23.66 24.47
C THR A 93 -3.60 22.87 24.58
N MET A 94 -3.68 21.68 23.99
CA MET A 94 -4.86 20.81 24.05
C MET A 94 -5.22 20.35 25.46
N SER A 95 -4.23 20.10 26.31
CA SER A 95 -4.42 19.63 27.70
C SER A 95 -5.09 20.66 28.62
N ARG A 96 -5.03 21.95 28.24
CA ARG A 96 -5.66 23.04 29.00
C ARG A 96 -7.15 23.19 28.73
N TYR A 97 -7.70 22.46 27.75
CA TYR A 97 -9.11 22.56 27.39
C TYR A 97 -9.95 21.46 28.04
N PRO A 98 -11.23 21.74 28.33
CA PRO A 98 -12.11 20.75 28.96
C PRO A 98 -12.23 19.49 28.10
N GLN A 99 -12.29 18.33 28.77
CA GLN A 99 -12.49 16.97 28.21
C GLN A 99 -13.79 16.81 27.40
N ASN A 100 -14.59 17.87 27.26
CA ASN A 100 -15.89 17.87 26.59
C ASN A 100 -15.78 18.10 25.08
N LEU A 101 -14.62 17.81 24.49
CA LEU A 101 -14.46 17.84 23.03
C LEU A 101 -15.32 16.74 22.41
N ILE A 102 -15.92 17.03 21.26
CA ILE A 102 -16.65 16.03 20.51
C ILE A 102 -15.76 14.81 20.26
N GLU A 103 -16.25 13.62 20.60
CA GLU A 103 -15.48 12.41 20.33
C GLU A 103 -15.33 12.20 18.81
N ILE A 104 -14.21 11.58 18.39
CA ILE A 104 -13.96 11.31 16.97
C ILE A 104 -15.13 10.51 16.35
N LYS A 105 -15.70 9.57 17.09
CA LYS A 105 -16.86 8.77 16.64
C LYS A 105 -18.07 9.65 16.33
N ASP A 106 -18.32 10.68 17.16
CA ASP A 106 -19.46 11.58 17.03
C ASP A 106 -19.23 12.58 15.88
N LEU A 107 -17.98 12.98 15.66
CA LEU A 107 -17.57 13.77 14.50
C LEU A 107 -17.75 12.99 13.19
N LEU A 108 -17.36 11.71 13.17
CA LEU A 108 -17.55 10.81 12.02
C LEU A 108 -19.04 10.56 11.74
N GLN A 109 -19.84 10.34 12.78
CA GLN A 109 -21.30 10.20 12.67
C GLN A 109 -21.94 11.48 12.14
N SER A 110 -21.51 12.64 12.63
CA SER A 110 -21.99 13.94 12.16
C SER A 110 -21.64 14.19 10.70
N ARG A 111 -20.44 13.80 10.26
CA ARG A 111 -20.05 13.83 8.84
C ARG A 111 -21.00 12.99 7.98
N HIS A 112 -21.34 11.78 8.42
CA HIS A 112 -22.30 10.93 7.70
C HIS A 112 -23.68 11.57 7.62
N ASN A 113 -24.16 12.15 8.72
CA ASN A 113 -25.44 12.86 8.77
C ASN A 113 -25.45 14.07 7.81
N ILE A 114 -24.36 14.85 7.74
CA ILE A 114 -24.23 15.98 6.80
C ILE A 114 -24.29 15.49 5.34
N ILE A 115 -23.66 14.35 5.02
CA ILE A 115 -23.75 13.76 3.68
C ILE A 115 -25.20 13.41 3.33
N ILE A 116 -25.94 12.81 4.26
CA ILE A 116 -27.35 12.49 4.05
C ILE A 116 -28.18 13.76 3.83
N VAL A 117 -27.95 14.82 4.61
CA VAL A 117 -28.63 16.12 4.40
C VAL A 117 -28.36 16.66 3.00
N LYS A 118 -27.11 16.58 2.53
CA LYS A 118 -26.73 16.97 1.17
C LYS A 118 -27.45 16.12 0.12
N GLU A 119 -27.45 14.79 0.26
CA GLU A 119 -28.16 13.89 -0.66
C GLU A 119 -29.66 14.21 -0.74
N ILE A 120 -30.29 14.52 0.40
CA ILE A 120 -31.71 14.91 0.45
C ILE A 120 -31.91 16.25 -0.26
N ALA A 121 -31.06 17.25 0.01
CA ALA A 121 -31.15 18.58 -0.59
C ALA A 121 -31.00 18.52 -2.12
N GLU A 122 -30.05 17.74 -2.64
CA GLU A 122 -29.84 17.53 -4.08
C GLU A 122 -31.03 16.86 -4.78
N GLN A 123 -31.90 16.19 -4.02
CA GLN A 123 -33.04 15.44 -4.53
C GLN A 123 -34.39 16.12 -4.22
N ALA A 124 -34.38 17.27 -3.58
CA ALA A 124 -35.58 18.00 -3.16
C ALA A 124 -36.50 18.33 -4.36
N ASP A 125 -35.92 18.74 -5.48
CA ASP A 125 -36.68 19.03 -6.71
C ASP A 125 -37.33 17.76 -7.29
N SER A 126 -36.60 16.64 -7.28
CA SER A 126 -37.11 15.33 -7.70
C SER A 126 -38.26 14.88 -6.79
N PHE A 127 -38.16 15.14 -5.49
CA PHE A 127 -39.21 14.87 -4.51
C PHE A 127 -40.48 15.69 -4.80
N SER A 128 -40.32 17.00 -4.98
CA SER A 128 -41.41 17.93 -5.32
C SER A 128 -42.12 17.54 -6.62
N ASP A 129 -41.35 17.20 -7.67
CA ASP A 129 -41.90 16.77 -8.96
C ASP A 129 -42.60 15.42 -8.90
N THR A 130 -42.14 14.51 -8.05
CA THR A 130 -42.70 13.17 -7.92
C THR A 130 -43.99 13.15 -7.09
N MET A 131 -44.11 14.03 -6.09
CA MET A 131 -45.33 14.22 -5.28
C MET A 131 -46.53 14.72 -6.10
N LYS A 132 -46.32 15.23 -7.33
CA LYS A 132 -47.38 15.65 -8.24
C LYS A 132 -48.16 14.49 -8.88
N TYR A 133 -47.64 13.26 -8.79
CA TYR A 133 -48.29 12.07 -9.33
C TYR A 133 -49.00 11.32 -8.20
N SER A 134 -50.18 10.74 -8.46
CA SER A 134 -50.85 9.88 -7.47
C SER A 134 -50.21 8.49 -7.44
N LEU A 135 -50.17 7.83 -6.26
CA LEU A 135 -49.69 6.44 -6.11
C LEU A 135 -50.40 5.48 -7.08
N ILE A 136 -51.67 5.76 -7.38
CA ILE A 136 -52.51 4.97 -8.30
C ILE A 136 -52.02 5.11 -9.74
N ASP A 137 -51.76 6.33 -10.22
CA ASP A 137 -51.21 6.57 -11.57
C ASP A 137 -49.85 5.90 -11.77
N MET A 138 -49.08 5.79 -10.69
CA MET A 138 -47.76 5.16 -10.69
C MET A 138 -47.84 3.65 -10.79
N LEU A 139 -48.72 3.02 -10.01
CA LEU A 139 -48.93 1.57 -10.05
C LEU A 139 -49.49 1.13 -11.42
N ILE A 140 -50.37 1.93 -12.01
CA ILE A 140 -50.90 1.71 -13.36
C ILE A 140 -49.77 1.74 -14.40
N LYS A 141 -48.88 2.74 -14.35
CA LYS A 141 -47.75 2.83 -15.29
C LYS A 141 -46.71 1.72 -15.10
N ALA A 142 -46.41 1.33 -13.86
CA ALA A 142 -45.50 0.23 -13.57
C ALA A 142 -46.06 -1.13 -14.04
N ARG A 143 -47.38 -1.34 -13.92
CA ARG A 143 -48.07 -2.51 -14.48
C ARG A 143 -47.88 -2.60 -15.99
N ASN A 144 -47.96 -1.46 -16.69
CA ASN A 144 -47.79 -1.42 -18.15
C ASN A 144 -46.36 -1.76 -18.61
N ILE A 145 -45.32 -1.55 -17.78
CA ILE A 145 -43.95 -2.02 -18.05
C ILE A 145 -43.85 -3.55 -17.96
N ARG A 146 -44.65 -4.16 -17.08
CA ARG A 146 -44.64 -5.62 -16.81
C ARG A 146 -45.28 -6.45 -17.94
N GLU A 147 -46.08 -5.82 -18.80
CA GLU A 147 -46.75 -6.48 -19.93
C GLU A 147 -45.92 -6.48 -21.23
N PHE A 148 -44.73 -5.87 -21.25
CA PHE A 148 -43.88 -5.85 -22.44
C PHE A 148 -43.18 -7.20 -22.69
N PHE A 149 -42.86 -7.43 -23.98
CA PHE A 149 -42.15 -8.54 -24.62
C PHE A 149 -40.98 -9.19 -23.84
N ILE A 150 -40.43 -8.53 -22.82
CA ILE A 150 -39.37 -9.04 -21.93
C ILE A 150 -39.82 -10.27 -21.11
N VAL A 151 -41.08 -10.31 -20.65
CA VAL A 151 -41.56 -11.40 -19.77
C VAL A 151 -42.16 -12.58 -20.57
N ASN A 152 -42.59 -12.32 -21.80
CA ASN A 152 -43.27 -13.30 -22.65
C ASN A 152 -42.58 -13.42 -24.03
N ASN A 153 -41.32 -13.87 -24.03
CA ASN A 153 -40.54 -14.11 -25.24
C ASN A 153 -40.23 -15.61 -25.41
N ASN A 154 -39.64 -15.98 -26.54
CA ASN A 154 -39.31 -17.37 -26.86
C ASN A 154 -38.34 -18.02 -25.84
N CYS A 155 -37.58 -17.22 -25.08
CA CYS A 155 -36.71 -17.70 -24.02
C CYS A 155 -37.43 -17.94 -22.69
N SER A 156 -38.64 -17.41 -22.47
CA SER A 156 -39.37 -17.56 -21.20
C SER A 156 -39.82 -19.00 -20.92
N ARG A 157 -39.81 -19.85 -21.95
CA ARG A 157 -40.10 -21.29 -21.86
C ARG A 157 -38.90 -22.14 -21.48
N LEU A 158 -37.68 -21.56 -21.44
CA LEU A 158 -36.47 -22.29 -21.08
C LEU A 158 -36.32 -22.34 -19.55
N ASN A 159 -36.06 -23.52 -18.97
CA ASN A 159 -35.81 -23.63 -17.55
C ASN A 159 -34.37 -23.23 -17.24
N HIS A 160 -34.22 -22.12 -16.51
CA HIS A 160 -32.94 -21.56 -16.07
C HIS A 160 -32.02 -22.59 -15.39
N THR A 161 -32.59 -23.53 -14.61
CA THR A 161 -31.81 -24.54 -13.87
C THR A 161 -30.99 -25.43 -14.82
N ILE A 162 -31.55 -25.77 -15.98
CA ILE A 162 -30.91 -26.67 -16.95
C ILE A 162 -29.90 -25.91 -17.80
N ILE A 163 -30.17 -24.63 -18.11
CA ILE A 163 -29.20 -23.75 -18.77
C ILE A 163 -27.97 -23.56 -17.87
N PHE A 164 -28.15 -23.26 -16.58
CA PHE A 164 -27.03 -23.11 -15.66
C PHE A 164 -26.25 -24.40 -15.49
N ALA A 165 -26.93 -25.56 -15.35
CA ALA A 165 -26.26 -26.85 -15.27
C ALA A 165 -25.41 -27.16 -16.52
N PHE A 166 -25.85 -26.74 -17.72
CA PHE A 166 -25.07 -26.87 -18.95
C PHE A 166 -23.89 -25.87 -19.02
N LEU A 167 -24.10 -24.62 -18.62
CA LEU A 167 -23.04 -23.59 -18.59
C LEU A 167 -21.94 -23.92 -17.58
N ASP A 168 -22.30 -24.51 -16.43
CA ASP A 168 -21.39 -24.95 -15.37
C ASP A 168 -20.33 -25.96 -15.86
N LEU A 169 -20.62 -26.70 -16.95
CA LEU A 169 -19.68 -27.63 -17.58
C LEU A 169 -18.50 -26.90 -18.27
N PHE A 170 -18.68 -25.62 -18.60
CA PHE A 170 -17.72 -24.80 -19.34
C PHE A 170 -17.17 -23.64 -18.52
N GLU A 171 -17.45 -23.62 -17.21
CA GLU A 171 -16.98 -22.58 -16.30
C GLU A 171 -15.47 -22.75 -16.04
N GLY A 172 -14.67 -21.74 -16.37
CA GLY A 172 -13.20 -21.83 -16.48
C GLY A 172 -12.43 -22.12 -15.19
N THR A 173 -13.11 -22.29 -14.05
CA THR A 173 -12.52 -22.68 -12.77
C THR A 173 -12.57 -24.19 -12.51
N LYS A 174 -13.29 -24.96 -13.32
CA LYS A 174 -13.42 -26.41 -13.19
C LYS A 174 -12.62 -27.12 -14.31
N PRO A 175 -12.01 -28.29 -14.03
CA PRO A 175 -11.41 -29.09 -15.09
C PRO A 175 -12.49 -29.48 -16.11
N LEU A 176 -12.14 -29.41 -17.40
CA LEU A 176 -13.05 -29.78 -18.49
C LEU A 176 -13.57 -31.21 -18.29
N PRO A 177 -14.90 -31.43 -18.28
CA PRO A 177 -15.48 -32.76 -18.15
C PRO A 177 -15.07 -33.68 -19.31
N GLU A 178 -15.13 -34.99 -19.08
CA GLU A 178 -14.90 -35.98 -20.13
C GLU A 178 -15.91 -35.82 -21.30
N SER A 179 -15.49 -36.19 -22.52
CA SER A 179 -16.25 -35.92 -23.75
C SER A 179 -17.61 -36.61 -23.83
N ASN A 180 -17.75 -37.75 -23.16
CA ASN A 180 -19.01 -38.48 -22.97
C ASN A 180 -20.02 -37.64 -22.16
N ILE A 181 -19.60 -37.02 -21.06
CA ILE A 181 -20.43 -36.19 -20.17
C ILE A 181 -20.90 -34.93 -20.91
N ILE A 182 -20.02 -34.31 -21.70
CA ILE A 182 -20.37 -33.16 -22.52
C ILE A 182 -21.40 -33.53 -23.59
N SER A 183 -21.20 -34.65 -24.28
CA SER A 183 -22.10 -35.12 -25.35
C SER A 183 -23.48 -35.52 -24.81
N GLU A 184 -23.52 -36.22 -23.67
CA GLU A 184 -24.76 -36.59 -23.00
C GLU A 184 -25.52 -35.37 -22.49
N SER A 185 -24.82 -34.41 -21.87
CA SER A 185 -25.43 -33.17 -21.39
C SER A 185 -25.97 -32.30 -22.53
N LEU A 186 -25.24 -32.24 -23.65
CA LEU A 186 -25.70 -31.54 -24.86
C LEU A 186 -26.93 -32.22 -25.47
N ASN A 187 -26.94 -33.56 -25.57
CA ASN A 187 -28.09 -34.29 -26.09
C ASN A 187 -29.31 -34.13 -25.18
N ASN A 188 -29.15 -34.25 -23.86
CA ASN A 188 -30.22 -34.01 -22.89
C ASN A 188 -30.75 -32.56 -22.96
N PHE A 189 -29.87 -31.59 -23.17
CA PHE A 189 -30.25 -30.18 -23.36
C PHE A 189 -31.06 -29.98 -24.66
N LEU A 190 -30.60 -30.57 -25.76
CA LEU A 190 -31.22 -30.43 -27.07
C LEU A 190 -32.52 -31.24 -27.22
N GLU A 191 -32.64 -32.41 -26.60
CA GLU A 191 -33.87 -33.21 -26.57
C GLU A 191 -34.96 -32.53 -25.76
N LYS A 192 -34.59 -31.91 -24.63
CA LYS A 192 -35.55 -31.30 -23.71
C LYS A 192 -36.13 -29.98 -24.19
N TYR A 193 -35.35 -29.18 -24.90
CA TYR A 193 -35.80 -27.88 -25.39
C TYR A 193 -36.02 -27.82 -26.89
N GLY A 194 -35.45 -28.74 -27.66
CA GLY A 194 -35.45 -28.68 -29.11
C GLY A 194 -34.45 -27.64 -29.66
N ARG A 195 -33.74 -28.02 -30.73
CA ARG A 195 -32.75 -27.15 -31.39
C ARG A 195 -33.38 -25.85 -31.91
N GLN A 196 -34.63 -25.92 -32.34
CA GLN A 196 -35.32 -24.79 -32.94
C GLN A 196 -35.71 -23.76 -31.89
N GLU A 197 -36.15 -24.16 -30.71
CA GLU A 197 -36.60 -23.28 -29.63
C GLU A 197 -35.43 -22.53 -29.00
N ILE A 198 -34.30 -23.23 -28.81
CA ILE A 198 -33.04 -22.60 -28.39
C ILE A 198 -32.61 -21.58 -29.44
N PHE A 199 -32.60 -21.97 -30.72
CA PHE A 199 -32.24 -21.05 -31.81
C PHE A 199 -33.19 -19.84 -31.87
N GLN A 200 -34.50 -20.06 -31.74
CA GLN A 200 -35.52 -19.01 -31.73
C GLN A 200 -35.40 -18.08 -30.52
N CYS A 201 -34.95 -18.59 -29.37
CA CYS A 201 -34.58 -17.76 -28.24
C CYS A 201 -33.32 -16.93 -28.55
N LEU A 202 -32.25 -17.55 -29.05
CA LEU A 202 -30.99 -16.86 -29.35
C LEU A 202 -31.15 -15.73 -30.37
N ILE A 203 -31.88 -15.97 -31.46
CA ILE A 203 -32.13 -14.94 -32.48
C ILE A 203 -33.08 -13.83 -32.02
N SER A 204 -33.80 -14.04 -30.90
CA SER A 204 -34.65 -13.01 -30.30
C SER A 204 -33.87 -12.00 -29.44
N PHE A 205 -32.62 -12.31 -29.06
CA PHE A 205 -31.80 -11.43 -28.22
C PHE A 205 -31.55 -10.04 -28.79
N PRO A 206 -31.22 -9.84 -30.08
CA PRO A 206 -31.06 -8.49 -30.64
C PRO A 206 -32.34 -7.65 -30.51
N LYS A 207 -33.50 -8.27 -30.75
CA LYS A 207 -34.81 -7.62 -30.59
C LYS A 207 -35.09 -7.33 -29.12
N LEU A 208 -34.83 -8.27 -28.23
CA LEU A 208 -34.97 -8.09 -26.78
C LEU A 208 -34.09 -6.96 -26.26
N SER A 209 -32.84 -6.89 -26.71
CA SER A 209 -31.89 -5.83 -26.37
C SER A 209 -32.42 -4.46 -26.80
N THR A 210 -32.93 -4.37 -28.05
CA THR A 210 -33.52 -3.13 -28.59
C THR A 210 -34.76 -2.70 -27.79
N GLU A 211 -35.65 -3.63 -27.46
CA GLU A 211 -36.86 -3.34 -26.68
C GLU A 211 -36.54 -2.98 -25.22
N ALA A 212 -35.56 -3.65 -24.61
CA ALA A 212 -35.07 -3.30 -23.28
C ALA A 212 -34.48 -1.88 -23.27
N GLU A 213 -33.69 -1.52 -24.28
CA GLU A 213 -33.14 -0.17 -24.40
C GLU A 213 -34.25 0.89 -24.57
N LYS A 214 -35.28 0.61 -25.37
CA LYS A 214 -36.46 1.49 -25.49
C LYS A 214 -37.16 1.67 -24.15
N ILE A 215 -37.34 0.60 -23.37
CA ILE A 215 -37.97 0.66 -22.04
C ILE A 215 -37.11 1.48 -21.09
N LEU A 216 -35.79 1.27 -21.04
CA LEU A 216 -34.87 2.05 -20.20
C LEU A 216 -34.85 3.53 -20.59
N LYS A 217 -35.06 3.84 -21.87
CA LYS A 217 -35.21 5.20 -22.40
C LYS A 217 -36.66 5.73 -22.36
N SER A 218 -37.61 4.97 -21.84
CA SER A 218 -39.02 5.39 -21.80
C SER A 218 -39.27 6.42 -20.71
N ARG A 219 -40.33 7.22 -20.87
CA ARG A 219 -40.74 8.20 -19.85
C ARG A 219 -41.24 7.48 -18.59
N GLU A 220 -41.88 6.33 -18.78
CA GLU A 220 -42.46 5.46 -17.77
C GLU A 220 -41.37 4.90 -16.85
N TYR A 221 -40.30 4.35 -17.42
CA TYR A 221 -39.16 3.86 -16.64
C TYR A 221 -38.43 4.99 -15.91
N ARG A 222 -38.23 6.16 -16.55
CA ARG A 222 -37.66 7.33 -15.87
C ARG A 222 -38.50 7.77 -14.67
N ASN A 223 -39.82 7.79 -14.82
CA ASN A 223 -40.74 8.12 -13.72
C ASN A 223 -40.68 7.06 -12.60
N TYR A 224 -40.66 5.77 -12.97
CA TYR A 224 -40.50 4.68 -12.01
C TYR A 224 -39.17 4.76 -11.25
N LYS A 225 -38.07 5.08 -11.94
CA LYS A 225 -36.75 5.25 -11.30
C LYS A 225 -36.76 6.42 -10.32
N LYS A 226 -37.28 7.58 -10.73
CA LYS A 226 -37.46 8.74 -9.84
C LYS A 226 -38.25 8.38 -8.57
N LEU A 227 -39.26 7.53 -8.70
CA LEU A 227 -40.05 7.04 -7.57
C LEU A 227 -39.26 6.15 -6.61
N ILE A 228 -38.52 5.20 -7.15
CA ILE A 228 -37.64 4.34 -6.34
C ILE A 228 -36.60 5.21 -5.62
N ASP A 229 -36.03 6.20 -6.30
CA ASP A 229 -35.05 7.12 -5.72
C ASP A 229 -35.69 7.92 -4.57
N VAL A 230 -36.87 8.52 -4.80
CA VAL A 230 -37.64 9.24 -3.76
C VAL A 230 -38.00 8.35 -2.58
N LYS A 231 -38.49 7.13 -2.82
CA LYS A 231 -38.78 6.15 -1.76
C LYS A 231 -37.53 5.86 -0.94
N ASN A 232 -36.40 5.59 -1.59
CA ASN A 232 -35.15 5.26 -0.92
C ASN A 232 -34.65 6.43 -0.06
N ILE A 233 -34.77 7.66 -0.55
CA ILE A 233 -34.41 8.87 0.20
C ILE A 233 -35.34 9.08 1.39
N ALA A 234 -36.66 8.92 1.20
CA ALA A 234 -37.64 9.03 2.28
C ALA A 234 -37.39 7.99 3.39
N LEU A 235 -37.04 6.76 3.01
CA LEU A 235 -36.66 5.70 3.95
C LEU A 235 -35.36 6.05 4.70
N LYS A 236 -34.32 6.51 3.99
CA LYS A 236 -33.08 7.00 4.61
C LYS A 236 -33.36 8.12 5.61
N PHE A 237 -34.11 9.14 5.22
CA PHE A 237 -34.49 10.26 6.08
C PHE A 237 -35.25 9.79 7.32
N THR A 238 -36.29 8.97 7.14
CA THR A 238 -37.09 8.45 8.26
C THR A 238 -36.25 7.64 9.23
N SER A 239 -35.34 6.80 8.72
CA SER A 239 -34.44 5.97 9.55
C SER A 239 -33.39 6.76 10.32
N ARG A 240 -33.20 8.05 10.01
CA ARG A 240 -32.16 8.93 10.58
C ARG A 240 -32.72 10.23 11.15
N ILE A 241 -34.03 10.41 11.17
CA ILE A 241 -34.68 11.69 11.52
C ILE A 241 -34.26 12.21 12.89
N ASN A 242 -34.10 11.31 13.87
CA ASN A 242 -33.68 11.68 15.21
C ASN A 242 -32.22 12.12 15.24
N ASP A 243 -31.34 11.49 14.46
CA ASP A 243 -29.93 11.86 14.38
C ASP A 243 -29.75 13.20 13.63
N LEU A 244 -30.56 13.42 12.59
CA LEU A 244 -30.61 14.70 11.87
C LEU A 244 -31.12 15.84 12.76
N ARG A 245 -32.15 15.59 13.57
CA ARG A 245 -32.64 16.57 14.56
C ARG A 245 -31.56 16.89 15.59
N LYS A 246 -30.91 15.88 16.17
CA LYS A 246 -29.78 16.09 17.11
C LYS A 246 -28.66 16.90 16.48
N LEU A 247 -28.31 16.62 15.22
CA LEU A 247 -27.30 17.39 14.48
C LEU A 247 -27.72 18.85 14.35
N ALA A 248 -28.97 19.12 13.96
CA ALA A 248 -29.49 20.47 13.78
C ALA A 248 -29.62 21.25 15.10
N ASP A 249 -30.11 20.61 16.15
CA ASP A 249 -30.41 21.24 17.45
C ASP A 249 -29.13 21.59 18.22
N ARG A 250 -28.14 20.68 18.20
CA ARG A 250 -26.93 20.82 19.03
C ARG A 250 -25.64 20.45 18.32
N GLY A 251 -25.64 19.38 17.52
CA GLY A 251 -24.41 18.81 16.96
C GLY A 251 -23.60 19.81 16.13
N LEU A 252 -24.23 20.65 15.31
CA LEU A 252 -23.53 21.68 14.54
C LEU A 252 -22.82 22.71 15.45
N ASN A 253 -23.44 23.09 16.56
CA ASN A 253 -22.83 23.99 17.53
C ASN A 253 -21.70 23.29 18.28
N GLU A 254 -21.86 22.03 18.69
CA GLU A 254 -20.79 21.25 19.34
C GLU A 254 -19.56 21.08 18.43
N ILE A 255 -19.77 20.82 17.14
CA ILE A 255 -18.71 20.73 16.13
C ILE A 255 -18.00 22.09 16.00
N LYS A 256 -18.78 23.17 15.82
CA LYS A 256 -18.25 24.53 15.71
C LYS A 256 -17.41 24.90 16.94
N GLU A 257 -17.92 24.61 18.12
CA GLU A 257 -17.24 24.87 19.38
C GLU A 257 -15.97 24.02 19.52
N SER A 258 -16.00 22.74 19.13
CA SER A 258 -14.82 21.87 19.14
C SER A 258 -13.72 22.37 18.20
N PHE A 259 -14.07 22.86 17.01
CA PHE A 259 -13.10 23.52 16.12
C PHE A 259 -12.57 24.82 16.72
N ARG A 260 -13.45 25.64 17.33
CA ARG A 260 -13.04 26.88 17.99
C ARG A 260 -12.08 26.62 19.15
N PHE A 261 -12.33 25.61 19.97
CA PHE A 261 -11.49 25.25 21.12
C PHE A 261 -10.16 24.63 20.71
N SER A 262 -10.13 23.81 19.67
CA SER A 262 -8.89 23.18 19.21
C SER A 262 -8.03 24.11 18.35
N ARG A 263 -8.61 25.17 17.76
CA ARG A 263 -7.91 26.11 16.87
C ARG A 263 -6.56 26.64 17.41
N PRO A 264 -6.40 27.04 18.68
CA PRO A 264 -5.11 27.52 19.19
C PRO A 264 -4.01 26.45 19.17
N ALA A 265 -4.37 25.16 19.20
CA ALA A 265 -3.40 24.09 18.99
C ALA A 265 -2.98 24.01 17.52
N TRP A 266 -3.84 24.35 16.56
CA TRP A 266 -3.54 24.23 15.13
C TRP A 266 -2.96 25.50 14.47
N ASP A 267 -3.15 26.67 15.06
CA ASP A 267 -2.75 27.96 14.45
C ASP A 267 -1.22 28.16 14.34
N GLY A 268 -0.40 27.25 14.89
CA GLY A 268 1.06 27.26 14.73
C GLY A 268 1.75 28.47 15.35
N ASN A 269 1.14 29.04 16.40
CA ASN A 269 1.66 30.21 17.12
C ASN A 269 2.79 29.82 18.10
N SER A 270 3.85 29.20 17.58
CA SER A 270 5.05 28.93 18.36
C SER A 270 5.83 30.22 18.60
N GLU A 271 6.31 30.41 19.83
CA GLU A 271 7.21 31.53 20.16
C GLU A 271 8.59 31.36 19.53
N ASN A 272 9.00 30.11 19.27
CA ASN A 272 10.34 29.75 18.83
C ASN A 272 10.45 29.57 17.30
N TYR A 273 9.34 29.29 16.62
CA TYR A 273 9.33 28.91 15.21
C TYR A 273 8.24 29.65 14.44
N ASN A 274 8.56 30.10 13.23
CA ASN A 274 7.55 30.66 12.34
C ASN A 274 6.71 29.54 11.67
N GLN A 275 5.56 29.92 11.12
CA GLN A 275 4.63 28.98 10.49
C GLN A 275 5.24 28.20 9.32
N THR A 276 6.16 28.80 8.56
CA THR A 276 6.83 28.12 7.45
C THR A 276 7.77 27.03 7.96
N GLN A 277 8.50 27.27 9.04
CA GLN A 277 9.37 26.27 9.67
C GLN A 277 8.57 25.09 10.20
N ILE A 278 7.47 25.37 10.92
CA ILE A 278 6.56 24.34 11.42
C ILE A 278 6.00 23.51 10.26
N LYS A 279 5.48 24.18 9.23
CA LYS A 279 4.93 23.52 8.05
C LYS A 279 5.95 22.60 7.39
N ASN A 280 7.16 23.12 7.10
CA ASN A 280 8.22 22.34 6.47
C ASN A 280 8.63 21.14 7.34
N ALA A 281 8.72 21.31 8.66
CA ALA A 281 9.05 20.23 9.58
C ALA A 281 8.03 19.08 9.51
N PHE A 282 6.73 19.39 9.52
CA PHE A 282 5.68 18.38 9.39
C PHE A 282 5.58 17.77 7.98
N GLU A 283 5.79 18.56 6.93
CA GLU A 283 5.83 18.05 5.55
C GLU A 283 6.99 17.07 5.37
N HIS A 284 8.19 17.42 5.85
CA HIS A 284 9.36 16.54 5.79
C HIS A 284 9.19 15.31 6.69
N PHE A 285 8.55 15.47 7.86
CA PHE A 285 8.21 14.33 8.72
C PHE A 285 7.28 13.34 8.02
N LEU A 286 6.25 13.82 7.31
CA LEU A 286 5.36 12.98 6.51
C LEU A 286 6.13 12.24 5.41
N VAL A 287 6.95 12.96 4.64
CA VAL A 287 7.80 12.37 3.59
C VAL A 287 8.74 11.30 4.15
N SER A 288 9.34 11.56 5.32
CA SER A 288 10.21 10.60 6.00
C SER A 288 9.44 9.33 6.41
N ALA A 289 8.27 9.48 7.02
CA ALA A 289 7.42 8.35 7.41
C ALA A 289 7.00 7.49 6.19
N GLU A 290 6.64 8.12 5.07
CA GLU A 290 6.32 7.42 3.83
C GLU A 290 7.53 6.65 3.25
N GLU A 291 8.72 7.24 3.27
CA GLU A 291 9.92 6.58 2.77
C GLU A 291 10.34 5.41 3.68
N ILE A 292 10.18 5.52 5.00
CA ILE A 292 10.39 4.41 5.95
C ILE A 292 9.43 3.26 5.64
N TYR A 293 8.15 3.56 5.41
CA TYR A 293 7.16 2.54 5.05
C TYR A 293 7.49 1.85 3.72
N LYS A 294 7.93 2.61 2.70
CA LYS A 294 8.39 2.04 1.43
C LYS A 294 9.61 1.14 1.61
N TYR A 295 10.57 1.55 2.43
CA TYR A 295 11.77 0.75 2.71
C TYR A 295 11.45 -0.59 3.38
N GLN A 296 10.45 -0.65 4.26
CA GLN A 296 10.00 -1.90 4.88
C GLN A 296 9.32 -2.86 3.89
N THR A 297 8.85 -2.38 2.74
CA THR A 297 8.02 -3.15 1.80
C THR A 297 8.71 -3.47 0.48
N ILE A 298 9.79 -2.77 0.13
CA ILE A 298 10.51 -2.95 -1.13
C ILE A 298 11.95 -3.40 -0.84
N GLU A 299 12.37 -4.49 -1.48
CA GLU A 299 13.76 -4.93 -1.44
C GLU A 299 14.64 -3.96 -2.23
N TYR A 300 15.45 -3.18 -1.53
CA TYR A 300 16.35 -2.19 -2.15
C TYR A 300 17.71 -2.84 -2.42
N THR A 301 18.23 -2.66 -3.64
CA THR A 301 19.63 -3.04 -3.95
C THR A 301 20.51 -1.80 -3.79
N PRO A 302 21.19 -1.61 -2.65
CA PRO A 302 22.01 -0.44 -2.43
C PRO A 302 23.20 -0.42 -3.39
N SER A 303 23.63 0.80 -3.73
CA SER A 303 24.95 1.03 -4.30
C SER A 303 26.03 0.55 -3.32
N SER A 304 27.19 0.14 -3.84
CA SER A 304 28.35 -0.26 -3.03
C SER A 304 29.62 0.40 -3.54
N ILE A 305 29.56 1.69 -3.85
CA ILE A 305 30.70 2.49 -4.32
C ILE A 305 31.76 2.59 -3.22
N HIS A 306 31.34 2.83 -1.98
CA HIS A 306 32.23 3.08 -0.85
C HIS A 306 32.37 1.87 0.09
N THR A 307 31.48 0.89 0.01
CA THR A 307 31.40 -0.21 1.00
C THR A 307 31.58 -1.61 0.42
N ALA A 308 31.91 -1.78 -0.87
CA ALA A 308 32.02 -3.09 -1.54
C ALA A 308 32.89 -4.14 -0.82
N GLY A 309 33.90 -3.71 -0.07
CA GLY A 309 34.79 -4.58 0.70
C GLY A 309 34.28 -4.97 2.08
N PHE A 310 33.16 -4.42 2.53
CA PHE A 310 32.54 -4.71 3.82
C PHE A 310 31.16 -5.35 3.59
N LEU A 311 30.96 -6.59 4.04
CA LEU A 311 29.64 -7.24 3.97
C LEU A 311 28.64 -6.67 4.99
N GLY A 312 29.11 -5.83 5.91
CA GLY A 312 28.33 -5.09 6.90
C GLY A 312 29.25 -4.31 7.82
N SER A 313 28.70 -3.42 8.66
CA SER A 313 29.49 -2.52 9.52
C SER A 313 30.52 -3.24 10.41
N LYS A 314 30.21 -4.46 10.85
CA LYS A 314 31.08 -5.29 11.70
C LYS A 314 32.41 -5.65 11.03
N ASP A 315 32.45 -5.69 9.70
CA ASP A 315 33.69 -5.99 8.96
C ASP A 315 34.73 -4.87 9.07
N MET A 316 34.30 -3.62 9.30
CA MET A 316 35.22 -2.49 9.47
C MET A 316 36.15 -2.68 10.67
N LYS A 317 35.70 -3.38 11.73
CA LYS A 317 36.56 -3.71 12.89
C LYS A 317 37.68 -4.69 12.56
N LYS A 318 37.55 -5.47 11.49
CA LYS A 318 38.51 -6.54 11.14
C LYS A 318 39.76 -5.99 10.45
N VAL A 319 39.70 -4.79 9.86
CA VAL A 319 40.77 -4.19 9.05
C VAL A 319 42.14 -4.23 9.73
N ILE A 320 42.23 -3.79 10.99
CA ILE A 320 43.52 -3.79 11.70
C ILE A 320 44.01 -5.20 12.03
N GLY A 321 43.09 -6.13 12.32
CA GLY A 321 43.43 -7.53 12.51
C GLY A 321 43.92 -8.18 11.22
N ASP A 322 43.34 -7.79 10.09
CA ASP A 322 43.67 -8.29 8.75
C ASP A 322 45.09 -7.91 8.32
N LEU A 323 45.55 -6.69 8.63
CA LEU A 323 46.94 -6.27 8.41
C LEU A 323 47.95 -7.14 9.18
N LYS A 324 47.54 -7.71 10.32
CA LYS A 324 48.40 -8.54 11.17
C LYS A 324 48.40 -10.01 10.77
N ARG A 325 47.50 -10.45 9.87
CA ARG A 325 47.37 -11.85 9.47
C ARG A 325 48.67 -12.35 8.80
N PRO A 326 49.13 -13.57 9.13
CA PRO A 326 50.32 -14.16 8.51
C PRO A 326 50.23 -14.19 6.98
N TRP A 327 49.04 -14.54 6.46
CA TRP A 327 48.78 -14.55 5.02
C TRP A 327 49.00 -13.17 4.37
N PHE A 328 48.45 -12.11 4.96
CA PHE A 328 48.59 -10.74 4.43
C PHE A 328 50.05 -10.29 4.46
N LYS A 329 50.75 -10.56 5.57
CA LYS A 329 52.17 -10.24 5.70
C LYS A 329 53.04 -10.98 4.68
N LYS A 330 52.74 -12.26 4.42
CA LYS A 330 53.49 -13.08 3.47
C LYS A 330 53.21 -12.70 2.02
N ASN A 331 51.94 -12.59 1.63
CA ASN A 331 51.56 -12.51 0.23
C ASN A 331 51.38 -11.08 -0.29
N ILE A 332 50.97 -10.15 0.58
CA ILE A 332 50.73 -8.74 0.20
C ILE A 332 51.89 -7.86 0.64
N ALA A 333 52.24 -7.87 1.92
CA ALA A 333 53.37 -7.07 2.43
C ALA A 333 54.74 -7.66 2.07
N ARG A 334 54.79 -8.92 1.60
CA ARG A 334 56.02 -9.63 1.20
C ARG A 334 57.13 -9.59 2.27
N GLY A 335 56.73 -9.72 3.54
CA GLY A 335 57.63 -9.65 4.69
C GLY A 335 57.94 -8.23 5.20
N ALA A 336 57.51 -7.18 4.51
CA ALA A 336 57.65 -5.81 4.98
C ALA A 336 56.77 -5.52 6.21
N SER A 337 57.16 -4.51 6.99
CA SER A 337 56.41 -4.09 8.17
C SER A 337 55.09 -3.41 7.80
N THR A 338 54.00 -3.83 8.42
CA THR A 338 52.66 -3.23 8.26
C THR A 338 52.42 -2.02 9.19
N LYS A 339 53.39 -1.65 10.03
CA LYS A 339 53.22 -0.62 11.07
C LYS A 339 52.76 0.75 10.53
N ASN A 340 53.33 1.20 9.42
CA ASN A 340 52.94 2.49 8.82
C ASN A 340 51.51 2.47 8.31
N LEU A 341 51.10 1.36 7.68
CA LEU A 341 49.73 1.18 7.20
C LEU A 341 48.73 1.06 8.36
N GLU A 342 49.10 0.35 9.44
CA GLU A 342 48.31 0.29 10.67
C GLU A 342 48.13 1.67 11.31
N LYS A 343 49.16 2.53 11.26
CA LYS A 343 49.10 3.91 11.75
C LYS A 343 48.24 4.79 10.84
N ALA A 344 48.34 4.63 9.53
CA ALA A 344 47.53 5.39 8.56
C ALA A 344 46.04 5.05 8.64
N LEU A 345 45.69 3.79 8.93
CA LEU A 345 44.31 3.30 9.04
C LEU A 345 43.75 3.36 10.47
N LEU A 346 44.30 4.23 11.32
CA LEU A 346 43.93 4.29 12.74
C LEU A 346 42.46 4.68 12.97
N LEU A 347 41.80 5.35 12.01
CA LEU A 347 40.36 5.60 12.05
C LEU A 347 39.54 4.31 12.17
N PHE A 348 39.99 3.21 11.56
CA PHE A 348 39.37 1.88 11.67
C PHE A 348 39.60 1.20 13.04
N ARG A 349 40.25 1.86 13.99
CA ARG A 349 40.19 1.48 15.42
C ARG A 349 39.10 2.22 16.18
N LYS A 350 38.82 3.46 15.80
CA LYS A 350 38.00 4.39 16.59
C LYS A 350 36.55 4.47 16.11
N VAL A 351 36.36 4.57 14.81
CA VAL A 351 35.06 4.84 14.17
C VAL A 351 34.14 3.62 14.03
N PRO A 352 34.63 2.37 13.83
CA PRO A 352 33.73 1.25 13.55
C PRO A 352 32.68 0.97 14.63
N GLN A 353 32.96 1.27 15.91
CA GLN A 353 31.98 1.09 16.96
C GLN A 353 30.78 2.02 16.76
N THR A 354 31.01 3.31 16.51
CA THR A 354 29.96 4.29 16.22
C THR A 354 29.09 3.90 15.03
N ILE A 355 29.73 3.38 13.97
CA ILE A 355 29.02 2.90 12.77
C ILE A 355 28.14 1.68 13.08
N ILE A 356 28.64 0.75 13.88
CA ILE A 356 27.86 -0.43 14.31
C ILE A 356 26.69 -0.01 15.20
N ASP A 357 26.91 0.94 16.10
CA ASP A 357 25.87 1.46 17.00
C ASP A 357 24.79 2.21 16.23
N LEU A 358 25.19 2.95 15.18
CA LEU A 358 24.26 3.59 14.24
C LEU A 358 23.43 2.55 13.49
N GLU A 359 24.04 1.53 12.87
CA GLU A 359 23.30 0.47 12.18
C GLU A 359 22.34 -0.25 13.13
N THR A 360 22.77 -0.50 14.36
CA THR A 360 21.95 -1.16 15.38
C THR A 360 20.77 -0.28 15.80
N SER A 361 20.98 1.02 15.97
CA SER A 361 19.92 1.97 16.32
C SER A 361 18.94 2.13 15.17
N TRP A 362 19.46 2.22 13.94
CA TRP A 362 18.66 2.28 12.72
C TRP A 362 17.72 1.08 12.64
N LYS A 363 18.25 -0.15 12.77
CA LYS A 363 17.47 -1.40 12.75
C LYS A 363 16.39 -1.55 13.84
N LYS A 364 16.43 -0.73 14.90
CA LYS A 364 15.38 -0.68 15.92
C LYS A 364 14.32 0.38 15.60
N PHE A 365 14.71 1.39 14.85
CA PHE A 365 13.86 2.50 14.46
C PHE A 365 12.96 2.13 13.28
N ILE A 366 13.53 1.45 12.27
CA ILE A 366 12.78 0.75 11.21
C ILE A 366 12.17 -0.54 11.74
#